data_AF-A0A378AQ27-F1
#
_entry.id   AF-A0A378AQ27-F1
#
_cell.length_a   1.000
_cell.length_b   1.000
_cell.length_c   1.000
_cell.angle_alpha   90.00
_cell.angle_beta   90.00
_cell.angle_gamma   90.00
#
_symmetry.space_group_name_H-M   'P 1'
#
loop_
_entity.id
_entity.type
_entity.pdbx_description
1 polymer ?
#
loop_
_entity_poly.entity_id
_entity_poly.type
_entity_poly.pdbx_seq_one_letter_code
_entity_poly.pdbx_strand_id
1 'polypeptide(L)'
;MSPSLSWVWGIPLIAIGQVIFTFGVSIIFSTLNLFFRDLERFVSLGIMLMFYCTPILYASDMIPEKFSWIITYNPLASMILSWRDLFMNGTLNYEYISILYFTGIILTVVGLSIFNKLKYRFAEIL
;
A
#
# COMPACT_ATOMS: atom_id res chain seq x y z
N MET A 1 -23.73 9.64 -8.07
CA MET A 1 -22.65 8.94 -8.81
C MET A 1 -22.87 9.16 -10.30
N SER A 2 -22.40 10.29 -10.85
CA SER A 2 -22.33 10.49 -12.30
C SER A 2 -20.94 10.07 -12.77
N PRO A 3 -20.81 9.25 -13.83
CA PRO A 3 -19.49 8.90 -14.36
C PRO A 3 -18.79 10.18 -14.80
N SER A 4 -17.69 10.52 -14.11
CA SER A 4 -16.85 11.65 -14.46
C SER A 4 -15.75 11.20 -15.42
N LEU A 5 -15.34 12.07 -16.35
CA LEU A 5 -14.25 11.79 -17.29
C LEU A 5 -12.94 11.43 -16.56
N SER A 6 -12.80 11.89 -15.31
CA SER A 6 -11.70 11.58 -14.39
C SER A 6 -11.50 10.09 -14.16
N TRP A 7 -12.54 9.25 -14.30
CA TRP A 7 -12.44 7.81 -14.05
C TRP A 7 -11.56 7.09 -15.09
N VAL A 8 -11.63 7.52 -16.35
CA VAL A 8 -10.87 6.89 -17.44
C VAL A 8 -9.37 7.00 -17.20
N TRP A 9 -8.91 8.12 -16.65
CA TRP A 9 -7.50 8.37 -16.38
C TRP A 9 -7.10 8.04 -14.94
N GLY A 10 -8.00 8.31 -13.99
CA GLY A 10 -7.76 8.10 -12.56
C GLY A 10 -7.65 6.63 -12.17
N ILE A 11 -8.48 5.75 -12.76
CA ILE A 11 -8.45 4.32 -12.44
C ILE A 11 -7.09 3.70 -12.82
N PRO A 12 -6.60 3.82 -14.07
CA PRO A 12 -5.29 3.29 -14.43
C PRO A 12 -4.16 3.89 -13.59
N LEU A 13 -4.20 5.20 -13.31
CA LEU A 13 -3.18 5.89 -12.53
C LEU A 13 -3.07 5.31 -11.11
N ILE A 14 -4.17 5.23 -10.38
CA ILE A 14 -4.16 4.69 -9.01
C ILE A 14 -3.85 3.20 -9.01
N ALA A 15 -4.38 2.45 -9.99
CA ALA A 15 -4.11 1.01 -10.12
C ALA A 15 -2.63 0.70 -10.34
N ILE A 16 -1.93 1.46 -11.18
CA ILE A 16 -0.49 1.29 -11.38
C ILE A 16 0.27 1.55 -10.08
N GLY A 17 -0.04 2.63 -9.36
CA GLY A 17 0.56 2.91 -8.05
C GLY A 17 0.33 1.78 -7.04
N GLN A 18 -0.89 1.23 -6.98
CA GLN A 18 -1.24 0.11 -6.13
C GLN A 18 -0.47 -1.17 -6.50
N VAL A 19 -0.29 -1.46 -7.79
CA VAL A 19 0.49 -2.62 -8.25
C VAL A 19 1.94 -2.48 -7.82
N ILE A 20 2.56 -1.32 -8.01
CA ILE A 20 3.96 -1.07 -7.60
C ILE A 20 4.11 -1.26 -6.08
N PHE A 21 3.19 -0.68 -5.30
CA PHE A 21 3.19 -0.82 -3.85
C PHE A 21 3.07 -2.29 -3.41
N THR A 22 2.05 -2.98 -3.91
CA THR A 22 1.77 -4.38 -3.56
C THR A 22 2.92 -5.30 -3.98
N PHE A 23 3.52 -5.03 -5.14
CA PHE A 23 4.66 -5.77 -5.64
C PHE A 23 5.89 -5.62 -4.73
N GLY A 24 6.24 -4.39 -4.34
CA GLY A 24 7.35 -4.15 -3.42
C GLY A 24 7.17 -4.86 -2.08
N VAL A 25 5.97 -4.76 -1.49
CA VAL A 25 5.61 -5.46 -0.25
C VAL A 25 5.71 -6.98 -0.43
N SER A 26 5.19 -7.52 -1.54
CA SER A 26 5.18 -8.96 -1.81
C SER A 26 6.59 -9.52 -1.98
N ILE A 27 7.50 -8.81 -2.63
CA ILE A 27 8.91 -9.25 -2.76
C ILE A 27 9.58 -9.33 -1.39
N ILE A 28 9.36 -8.34 -0.52
CA ILE A 28 9.94 -8.32 0.82
C ILE A 28 9.46 -9.53 1.62
N PHE A 29 8.14 -9.71 1.71
CA PHE A 29 7.57 -10.79 2.53
C PHE A 29 7.83 -12.17 1.95
N SER A 30 7.75 -12.37 0.62
CA SER A 30 8.07 -13.66 0.00
C SER A 30 9.53 -14.06 0.23
N THR A 31 10.45 -13.10 0.12
CA THR A 31 11.88 -13.35 0.39
C THR A 31 12.11 -13.72 1.85
N LEU A 32 11.48 -13.01 2.79
CA LEU A 32 11.65 -13.26 4.22
C LEU A 32 10.97 -14.56 4.69
N ASN A 33 9.86 -14.95 4.07
CA ASN A 33 9.10 -16.16 4.42
C ASN A 33 9.92 -17.44 4.21
N LEU A 34 10.84 -17.45 3.23
CA LEU A 34 11.78 -18.57 3.03
C LEU A 34 12.66 -18.85 4.25
N PHE A 35 13.03 -17.81 5.00
CA PHE A 35 13.86 -17.93 6.21
C PHE A 35 13.02 -18.09 7.49
N PHE A 36 11.86 -17.43 7.54
CA PHE A 36 10.99 -17.38 8.72
C PHE A 36 9.59 -17.87 8.38
N ARG A 37 9.34 -19.16 8.57
CA ARG A 37 8.03 -19.79 8.27
C ARG A 37 6.87 -19.22 9.10
N ASP A 38 7.15 -18.67 10.27
CA ASP A 38 6.12 -18.04 11.11
C ASP A 38 5.66 -16.67 10.60
N LEU A 39 6.38 -16.08 9.64
CA LEU A 39 6.08 -14.77 9.09
C LEU A 39 4.70 -14.71 8.42
N GLU A 40 4.25 -15.81 7.82
CA GLU A 40 2.92 -15.91 7.20
C GLU A 40 1.80 -15.55 8.20
N ARG A 41 1.89 -16.05 9.43
CA ARG A 41 0.92 -15.74 10.49
C ARG A 41 0.97 -14.28 10.90
N PHE A 42 2.17 -13.72 11.04
CA PHE A 42 2.35 -12.31 11.38
C PHE A 42 1.84 -11.37 10.29
N VAL A 43 2.05 -11.70 9.02
CA VAL A 43 1.54 -10.90 7.89
C VAL A 43 0.03 -10.89 7.89
N SER A 44 -0.62 -12.05 8.09
CA SER A 44 -2.08 -12.13 8.17
C SER A 44 -2.67 -11.25 9.29
N LEU A 45 -2.09 -11.34 10.50
CA LEU A 45 -2.46 -10.48 11.63
C LEU A 45 -2.19 -9.00 11.35
N GLY A 46 -1.06 -8.70 10.69
CA GLY A 46 -0.67 -7.35 10.30
C GLY A 46 -1.66 -6.72 9.32
N ILE A 47 -2.11 -7.47 8.30
CA ILE A 47 -3.12 -7.01 7.34
C ILE A 47 -4.43 -6.71 8.07
N MET A 48 -4.85 -7.59 9.00
CA MET A 48 -6.05 -7.36 9.80
C MET A 48 -5.93 -6.07 10.63
N LEU A 49 -4.80 -5.83 11.29
CA LEU A 49 -4.55 -4.59 12.03
C LEU A 49 -4.55 -3.36 11.11
N MET A 50 -3.88 -3.43 9.96
CA MET A 50 -3.84 -2.36 8.97
C MET A 50 -5.23 -2.00 8.44
N PHE A 51 -6.12 -2.98 8.28
CA PHE A 51 -7.50 -2.75 7.87
C PHE A 51 -8.26 -1.86 8.87
N TYR A 52 -8.06 -2.05 10.18
CA TYR A 52 -8.66 -1.19 11.20
C TYR A 52 -7.95 0.17 11.33
N CYS A 53 -6.63 0.22 11.12
CA CYS A 53 -5.85 1.46 11.18
C CYS A 53 -6.06 2.38 9.97
N THR A 54 -6.67 1.89 8.90
CA THR A 54 -6.97 2.69 7.70
C THR A 54 -8.44 3.12 7.72
N PRO A 55 -8.77 4.29 7.16
CA PRO A 55 -10.14 4.80 7.11
C PRO A 55 -10.95 4.10 6.01
N ILE A 56 -11.06 2.77 6.11
CA ILE A 56 -11.88 1.92 5.23
C ILE A 56 -13.30 1.83 5.80
N LEU A 57 -13.42 1.55 7.10
CA LEU A 57 -14.72 1.39 7.78
C LEU A 57 -15.35 2.72 8.23
N TYR A 58 -14.53 3.75 8.41
CA TYR A 58 -14.94 5.05 8.92
C TYR A 58 -14.50 6.17 7.99
N ALA A 59 -15.31 7.24 7.96
CA ALA A 59 -14.93 8.46 7.30
C ALA A 59 -13.79 9.16 8.07
N SER A 60 -12.94 9.88 7.33
CA SER A 60 -11.70 10.46 7.86
C SER A 60 -11.94 11.62 8.83
N ASP A 61 -13.13 12.19 8.81
CA ASP A 61 -13.67 13.24 9.67
C ASP A 61 -14.04 12.77 11.09
N MET A 62 -14.28 11.46 11.29
CA MET A 62 -14.55 10.89 12.61
C MET A 62 -13.29 10.69 13.47
N ILE A 63 -12.10 10.95 12.90
CA ILE A 63 -10.83 10.70 13.56
C ILE A 63 -10.40 11.97 14.30
N PRO A 64 -10.10 11.90 15.61
CA PRO A 64 -9.63 13.07 16.36
C PRO A 64 -8.38 13.66 15.70
N GLU A 65 -8.27 14.99 15.62
CA GLU A 65 -7.14 15.69 14.96
C GLU A 65 -5.76 15.20 15.43
N LYS A 66 -5.66 14.82 16.71
CA LYS A 66 -4.44 14.27 17.33
C LYS A 66 -3.93 12.97 16.66
N PHE A 67 -4.77 12.25 15.92
CA PHE A 67 -4.42 11.01 15.19
C PHE A 67 -4.43 11.18 13.67
N SER A 68 -4.68 12.39 13.15
CA SER A 68 -4.70 12.64 11.70
C SER A 68 -3.36 12.32 11.04
N TRP A 69 -2.23 12.49 11.75
CA TRP A 69 -0.89 12.17 11.25
C TRP A 69 -0.74 10.70 10.87
N ILE A 70 -1.40 9.78 11.57
CA ILE A 70 -1.36 8.34 11.26
C ILE A 70 -1.92 8.06 9.86
N ILE A 71 -2.91 8.83 9.44
CA ILE A 71 -3.54 8.70 8.12
C ILE A 71 -2.61 9.25 7.05
N THR A 72 -2.02 10.43 7.30
CA THR A 72 -1.11 11.09 6.36
C THR A 72 0.16 10.29 6.12
N TYR A 73 0.73 9.68 7.16
CA TYR A 73 1.94 8.86 7.05
C TYR A 73 1.70 7.43 6.58
N ASN A 74 0.47 6.93 6.65
CA ASN A 74 0.17 5.56 6.23
C ASN A 74 -0.07 5.49 4.71
N PRO A 75 0.82 4.87 3.92
CA PRO A 75 0.66 4.79 2.47
C PRO A 75 -0.57 3.98 2.05
N LEU A 76 -1.00 3.00 2.87
CA LEU A 76 -2.26 2.29 2.62
C LEU A 76 -3.47 3.20 2.80
N ALA A 77 -3.44 4.11 3.78
CA ALA A 77 -4.50 5.10 3.94
C ALA A 77 -4.54 6.05 2.72
N SER A 78 -3.39 6.53 2.25
CA SER A 78 -3.29 7.35 1.02
C SER A 78 -3.85 6.63 -0.21
N MET A 79 -3.60 5.32 -0.34
CA MET A 79 -4.15 4.49 -1.42
C MET A 79 -5.69 4.43 -1.37
N ILE A 80 -6.26 4.12 -0.19
CA ILE A 80 -7.70 4.00 -0.01
C ILE A 80 -8.40 5.35 -0.21
N LEU A 81 -7.83 6.45 0.32
CA LEU A 81 -8.37 7.79 0.14
C LEU A 81 -8.36 8.21 -1.33
N SER A 82 -7.31 7.88 -2.08
CA SER A 82 -7.24 8.16 -3.52
C SER A 82 -8.38 7.47 -4.29
N TRP A 83 -8.65 6.20 -3.98
CA TRP A 83 -9.79 5.47 -4.56
C TRP A 83 -11.13 6.08 -4.14
N ARG A 84 -11.28 6.42 -2.87
CA ARG A 84 -12.51 7.01 -2.33
C ARG A 84 -12.82 8.35 -2.99
N ASP A 85 -11.84 9.24 -3.11
CA ASP A 85 -12.01 10.57 -3.72
C ASP A 85 -12.34 10.46 -5.21
N LEU A 86 -11.73 9.50 -5.92
CA LEU A 86 -12.04 9.25 -7.33
C LEU A 86 -13.49 8.77 -7.53
N PHE A 87 -13.97 7.84 -6.72
CA PHE A 87 -15.31 7.26 -6.87
C PHE A 87 -16.43 8.13 -6.29
N MET A 88 -16.20 8.78 -5.13
CA MET A 88 -17.21 9.59 -4.45
C MET A 88 -17.29 11.00 -5.03
N ASN A 89 -16.14 11.65 -5.23
CA ASN A 89 -16.06 13.07 -5.59
C ASN A 89 -15.67 13.30 -7.05
N GLY A 90 -15.14 12.28 -7.75
CA GLY A 90 -14.63 12.43 -9.12
C GLY A 90 -13.33 13.25 -9.20
N THR A 91 -12.69 13.50 -8.06
CA THR A 91 -11.49 14.33 -7.92
C THR A 91 -10.25 13.48 -7.71
N LEU A 92 -9.14 13.88 -8.31
CA LEU A 92 -7.84 13.27 -8.09
C LEU A 92 -7.04 14.12 -7.11
N ASN A 93 -6.75 13.56 -5.93
CA ASN A 93 -5.83 14.17 -4.99
C ASN A 93 -4.40 13.75 -5.33
N TYR A 94 -3.66 14.65 -5.99
CA TYR A 94 -2.28 14.39 -6.43
C TYR A 94 -1.31 14.17 -5.26
N GLU A 95 -1.59 14.71 -4.07
CA GLU A 95 -0.75 14.52 -2.89
C GLU A 95 -0.75 13.05 -2.46
N TYR A 96 -1.93 12.46 -2.27
CA TYR A 96 -2.06 11.04 -1.89
C TYR A 96 -1.51 10.10 -2.96
N ILE A 97 -1.72 10.42 -4.24
CA ILE A 97 -1.18 9.65 -5.35
C ILE A 97 0.35 9.72 -5.33
N SER A 98 0.95 10.90 -5.14
CA SER A 98 2.40 11.05 -5.09
C SER A 98 3.04 10.26 -3.94
N ILE A 99 2.40 10.25 -2.76
CA ILE A 99 2.83 9.47 -1.59
C ILE A 99 2.76 7.98 -1.88
N LEU A 100 1.68 7.50 -2.53
CA LEU A 100 1.53 6.10 -2.94
C LEU A 100 2.66 5.67 -3.88
N TYR A 101 2.95 6.46 -4.91
CA TYR A 101 4.02 6.16 -5.85
C TYR A 101 5.39 6.20 -5.19
N PHE A 102 5.67 7.23 -4.39
CA PHE A 102 6.95 7.38 -3.70
C PHE A 102 7.23 6.19 -2.77
N THR A 103 6.25 5.84 -1.93
CA THR A 103 6.38 4.71 -1.00
C THR A 103 6.43 3.37 -1.73
N GLY A 104 5.65 3.18 -2.80
CA GLY A 104 5.69 1.98 -3.62
C GLY A 104 7.04 1.76 -4.30
N ILE A 105 7.65 2.82 -4.84
CA ILE A 105 8.99 2.77 -5.44
C ILE A 105 10.04 2.42 -4.38
N ILE A 106 10.00 3.08 -3.22
CA ILE A 106 10.91 2.78 -2.10
C ILE A 106 10.81 1.31 -1.69
N LEU A 107 9.60 0.80 -1.47
CA LEU A 107 9.37 -0.59 -1.09
C LEU A 107 9.85 -1.56 -2.16
N THR A 108 9.66 -1.23 -3.43
CA THR A 108 10.14 -2.05 -4.55
C THR A 108 11.68 -2.08 -4.58
N VAL A 109 12.35 -0.94 -4.45
CA VAL A 109 13.82 -0.86 -4.43
C VAL A 109 14.40 -1.61 -3.23
N VAL A 110 13.80 -1.45 -2.04
CA VAL A 110 14.19 -2.16 -0.82
C VAL A 110 13.96 -3.66 -0.98
N GLY A 111 12.80 -4.07 -1.48
CA GLY A 111 12.47 -5.46 -1.75
C GLY A 111 13.43 -6.13 -2.72
N LEU A 112 13.71 -5.48 -3.85
CA LEU A 112 14.68 -5.98 -4.84
C LEU A 112 16.10 -6.05 -4.28
N SER A 113 16.48 -5.12 -3.41
CA SER A 113 17.79 -5.12 -2.75
C SER A 113 17.92 -6.29 -1.76
N ILE A 114 16.88 -6.53 -0.96
CA ILE A 114 16.80 -7.68 -0.03
C ILE A 114 16.84 -9.00 -0.82
N PHE A 115 16.03 -9.11 -1.87
CA PHE A 115 15.99 -10.28 -2.75
C PHE A 115 17.36 -10.56 -3.38
N ASN A 116 18.01 -9.54 -3.97
CA ASN A 116 19.32 -9.70 -4.60
C ASN A 116 20.43 -10.10 -3.63
N LYS A 117 20.34 -9.67 -2.37
CA LYS A 117 21.31 -10.05 -1.33
C LYS A 117 21.08 -11.47 -0.84
N LEU A 118 19.82 -11.91 -0.74
CA LEU A 118 19.44 -13.20 -0.19
C LEU A 118 19.37 -14.34 -1.22
N LYS A 119 19.33 -14.01 -2.52
CA LYS A 119 19.24 -15.01 -3.61
C LYS A 119 20.27 -16.13 -3.54
N TYR A 120 21.49 -15.83 -3.09
CA TYR A 120 22.57 -16.82 -2.98
C TYR A 120 22.31 -17.85 -1.87
N ARG A 121 21.60 -17.46 -0.81
CA ARG A 121 21.26 -18.33 0.32
C ARG A 121 20.02 -19.17 0.07
N PHE A 122 19.24 -18.90 -0.98
CA PHE A 122 18.06 -19.71 -1.32
C PHE A 122 18.43 -21.15 -1.66
N ALA A 123 19.56 -21.35 -2.34
CA ALA A 123 20.04 -22.68 -2.73
C ALA A 123 20.48 -23.55 -1.52
N GLU A 124 20.72 -22.95 -0.36
CA GLU A 124 21.08 -23.69 0.86
C GLU A 124 19.86 -24.11 1.68
N ILE A 125 18.69 -23.51 1.43
CA ILE A 125 17.49 -23.64 2.27
C ILE A 125 16.39 -24.46 1.55
N LEU A 126 16.40 -24.47 0.22
CA LEU A 126 15.57 -25.32 -0.65
C LEU A 126 16.16 -26.73 -0.75
#